data_AF-A0AAU6F0I6-F1
#
_entry.id   AF-A0AAU6F0I6-F1
#
_cell.length_a   1.000
_cell.length_b   1.000
_cell.length_c   1.000
_cell.angle_alpha   90.00
_cell.angle_beta   90.00
_cell.angle_gamma   90.00
#
_symmetry.space_group_name_H-M   'P 1'
#
loop_
_entity.id
_entity.type
_entity.pdbx_description
1 polymer ?
#
loop_
_entity_poly.entity_id
_entity_poly.type
_entity_poly.pdbx_seq_one_letter_code
_entity_poly.pdbx_strand_id
1 'polypeptide(L)'
;MRLRSRTAAWSLLLAVVFGCLQLTGVSGRASPDTKNYLSYALRLQGDSPRAAADRTISYMCLSRDPAARRACTRTMERGVARHGGPGGASLLTPFSGPRFLGIFAVRPGYPALLAPFVAAAGVTWGVWLAGLFVTVAGSLLVVRVLRTLGASAAIAVAGQALYFALPSGSTAMRPMTEGTLMALTLAVVWGCLLVLRKDRRGFAVTAAGFAALFAVKHTQTLFLGGALAAALAAVAVVRRCAGRRAGPEVTGLLLLALGAAGSTLLAAQALHYPTAYDSVQDLLTPHFLRPDLADPWPKLMHMEVRFWSGWVRQQCQEPLLPLLLGAAGWAVYRRSPAFAAVLAAAACSGLVNQAAHPDHTVWGARLIVMVWLLPAVGLPLLADRPGAHWVTRGTGAGRHGTDEECTHPQLPPPGAPARTSSSAVSSGP
;
A
#
# COMPACT_ATOMS: atom_id res chain seq x y z
N MET A 1 -14.68 16.87 -19.37
CA MET A 1 -13.55 17.65 -18.81
C MET A 1 -13.83 18.21 -17.40
N ARG A 2 -14.96 18.89 -17.15
CA ARG A 2 -15.28 19.57 -15.86
C ARG A 2 -15.34 18.69 -14.59
N LEU A 3 -15.70 17.41 -14.70
CA LEU A 3 -15.74 16.50 -13.53
C LEU A 3 -14.33 16.06 -13.09
N ARG A 4 -13.39 15.88 -14.04
CA ARG A 4 -12.00 15.54 -13.74
C ARG A 4 -11.28 16.70 -13.05
N SER A 5 -11.54 17.94 -13.46
CA SER A 5 -10.95 19.13 -12.83
C SER A 5 -11.45 19.34 -11.41
N ARG A 6 -12.73 19.08 -11.12
CA ARG A 6 -13.27 19.16 -9.75
C ARG A 6 -12.66 18.13 -8.79
N THR A 7 -12.51 16.87 -9.19
CA THR A 7 -11.86 15.87 -8.32
C THR A 7 -10.42 16.26 -8.00
N ALA A 8 -9.66 16.68 -9.02
CA ALA A 8 -8.27 17.11 -8.82
C ALA A 8 -8.17 18.32 -7.89
N ALA A 9 -9.05 19.32 -8.06
CA ALA A 9 -9.08 20.51 -7.20
C ALA A 9 -9.38 20.16 -5.74
N TRP A 10 -10.41 19.34 -5.48
CA TRP A 10 -10.74 18.90 -4.11
C TRP A 10 -9.63 18.03 -3.50
N SER A 11 -9.04 17.13 -4.28
CA SER A 11 -7.92 16.31 -3.80
C SER A 11 -6.70 17.14 -3.44
N LEU A 12 -6.40 18.17 -4.25
CA LEU A 12 -5.32 19.12 -3.96
C LEU A 12 -5.64 19.95 -2.72
N LEU A 13 -6.86 20.48 -2.61
CA LEU A 13 -7.29 21.25 -1.45
C LEU A 13 -7.14 20.45 -0.16
N LEU A 14 -7.61 19.19 -0.13
CA LEU A 14 -7.45 18.32 1.03
C LEU A 14 -5.98 18.05 1.37
N ALA A 15 -5.13 17.84 0.35
CA ALA A 15 -3.69 17.64 0.57
C ALA A 15 -3.03 18.90 1.17
N VAL A 16 -3.42 20.09 0.69
CA VAL A 16 -2.94 21.38 1.22
C VAL A 16 -3.42 21.58 2.65
N VAL A 17 -4.72 21.41 2.91
CA VAL A 17 -5.30 21.54 4.27
C VAL A 17 -4.62 20.56 5.23
N PHE A 18 -4.46 19.30 4.83
CA PHE A 18 -3.74 18.32 5.62
C PHE A 18 -2.31 18.77 5.91
N GLY A 19 -1.56 19.19 4.87
CA GLY A 19 -0.21 19.72 5.01
C GLY A 19 -0.14 20.89 6.00
N CYS A 20 -1.04 21.87 5.88
CA CYS A 20 -1.12 23.00 6.83
C CYS A 20 -1.37 22.52 8.26
N LEU A 21 -2.27 21.57 8.48
CA LEU A 21 -2.51 20.99 9.81
C LEU A 21 -1.26 20.27 10.35
N GLN A 22 -0.45 19.66 9.49
CA GLN A 22 0.79 18.98 9.87
C GLN A 22 1.95 19.94 10.20
N LEU A 23 1.82 21.26 9.96
CA LEU A 23 2.86 22.24 10.30
C LEU A 23 3.14 22.33 11.81
N THR A 24 2.14 22.01 12.64
CA THR A 24 2.27 21.96 14.11
C THR A 24 3.25 20.87 14.58
N GLY A 25 3.57 19.89 13.73
CA GLY A 25 4.48 18.78 14.06
C GLY A 25 5.65 18.67 13.10
N VAL A 26 6.21 19.79 12.62
CA VAL A 26 7.42 19.79 11.75
C VAL A 26 8.61 19.13 12.44
N SER A 27 8.71 19.28 13.77
CA SER A 27 9.66 18.53 14.60
C SER A 27 8.92 17.60 15.57
N GLY A 28 9.65 16.71 16.24
CA GLY A 28 9.09 15.82 17.27
C GLY A 28 8.43 14.54 16.76
N ARG A 29 8.48 14.25 15.46
CA ARG A 29 7.98 12.98 14.87
C ARG A 29 9.05 11.92 14.72
N ALA A 30 10.30 12.26 15.02
CA ALA A 30 11.43 11.35 14.89
C ALA A 30 11.22 10.10 15.77
N SER A 31 11.53 8.94 15.19
CA SER A 31 11.58 7.67 15.91
C SER A 31 13.03 7.23 16.10
N PRO A 32 13.29 6.19 16.91
CA PRO A 32 14.64 5.62 17.03
C PRO A 32 15.29 5.26 15.68
N ASP A 33 14.49 4.89 14.67
CA ASP A 33 14.95 4.47 13.35
C ASP A 33 15.31 5.66 12.44
N THR A 34 14.72 6.84 12.70
CA THR A 34 14.91 8.05 11.89
C THR A 34 16.37 8.45 11.77
N LYS A 35 17.17 8.29 12.84
CA LYS A 35 18.61 8.61 12.82
C LYS A 35 19.38 7.80 11.76
N ASN A 36 18.99 6.55 11.53
CA ASN A 36 19.67 5.68 10.58
C ASN A 36 19.30 6.07 9.14
N TYR A 37 18.01 6.30 8.86
CA TYR A 37 17.58 6.71 7.52
C TYR A 37 18.08 8.12 7.14
N LEU A 38 18.05 9.06 8.08
CA LEU A 38 18.51 10.42 7.83
C LEU A 38 20.02 10.47 7.61
N SER A 39 20.81 9.81 8.46
CA SER A 39 22.27 9.77 8.26
C SER A 39 22.65 9.10 6.94
N TYR A 40 21.93 8.04 6.54
CA TYR A 40 22.12 7.43 5.22
C TYR A 40 21.80 8.42 4.09
N ALA A 41 20.66 9.12 4.14
CA ALA A 41 20.31 10.11 3.13
C ALA A 41 21.37 11.23 3.01
N LEU A 42 21.94 11.68 4.13
CA LEU A 42 23.02 12.67 4.16
C LEU A 42 24.31 12.12 3.55
N ARG A 43 24.67 10.86 3.83
CA ARG A 43 25.83 10.19 3.24
C ARG A 43 25.69 10.01 1.73
N LEU A 44 24.48 9.76 1.22
CA LEU A 44 24.19 9.73 -0.22
C LEU A 44 24.39 11.10 -0.89
N GLN A 45 24.30 12.20 -0.16
CA GLN A 45 24.60 13.55 -0.64
C GLN A 45 26.10 13.89 -0.62
N GLY A 46 26.94 12.99 -0.09
CA GLY A 46 28.38 13.20 0.02
C GLY A 46 28.85 13.76 1.37
N ASP A 47 27.97 13.89 2.37
CA ASP A 47 28.40 14.33 3.70
C ASP A 47 29.47 13.39 4.28
N SER A 48 30.48 13.96 4.95
CA SER A 48 31.42 13.17 5.73
C SER A 48 30.69 12.44 6.88
N PRO A 49 31.20 11.31 7.39
CA PRO A 49 30.55 10.58 8.48
C PRO A 49 30.25 11.46 9.71
N ARG A 50 31.16 12.41 10.01
CA ARG A 50 31.00 13.36 11.10
C ARG A 50 29.94 14.42 10.81
N ALA A 51 29.95 15.02 9.62
CA ALA A 51 28.93 15.99 9.23
C ALA A 51 27.52 15.37 9.24
N ALA A 52 27.38 14.15 8.71
CA ALA A 52 26.12 13.41 8.73
C ALA A 52 25.66 13.11 10.17
N ALA A 53 26.60 12.77 11.06
CA ALA A 53 26.32 12.56 12.49
C ALA A 53 25.80 13.83 13.15
N ASP A 54 26.53 14.94 13.04
CA ASP A 54 26.23 16.21 13.71
C ASP A 54 24.86 16.75 13.27
N ARG A 55 24.56 16.70 11.97
CA ARG A 55 23.26 17.12 11.41
C ARG A 55 22.11 16.22 11.87
N THR A 56 22.33 14.91 11.92
CA THR A 56 21.34 13.94 12.41
C THR A 56 21.07 14.14 13.90
N ILE A 57 22.12 14.30 14.71
CA ILE A 57 22.02 14.54 16.17
C ILE A 57 21.24 15.81 16.44
N SER A 58 21.56 16.88 15.72
CA SER A 58 20.88 18.17 15.83
C SER A 58 19.38 18.04 15.57
N TYR A 59 18.98 17.32 14.51
CA TYR A 59 17.58 17.07 14.20
C TYR A 59 16.88 16.22 15.26
N MET A 60 17.50 15.10 15.66
CA MET A 60 16.93 14.15 16.63
C MET A 60 16.69 14.78 18.02
N CYS A 61 17.49 15.79 18.41
CA CYS A 61 17.33 16.49 19.69
C CYS A 61 16.60 17.83 19.59
N LEU A 62 16.18 18.26 18.40
CA LEU A 62 15.66 19.62 18.16
C LEU A 62 14.40 19.92 18.99
N SER A 63 13.46 18.99 19.08
CA SER A 63 12.17 19.20 19.75
C SER A 63 12.22 19.10 21.28
N ARG A 64 13.40 18.95 21.88
CA ARG A 64 13.58 18.80 23.33
C ARG A 64 13.87 20.15 23.98
N ASP A 65 13.48 20.30 25.25
CA ASP A 65 13.90 21.42 26.10
C ASP A 65 15.44 21.50 26.22
N PRO A 66 16.02 22.63 26.65
CA PRO A 66 17.47 22.80 26.65
C PRO A 66 18.26 21.73 27.45
N ALA A 67 17.73 21.27 28.59
CA ALA A 67 18.41 20.28 29.43
C ALA A 67 18.33 18.87 28.79
N ALA A 68 17.14 18.48 28.34
CA ALA A 68 16.90 17.22 27.65
C ALA A 68 17.61 17.17 26.29
N ARG A 69 17.76 18.31 25.60
CA ARG A 69 18.55 18.43 24.36
C ARG A 69 20.01 18.12 24.61
N ARG A 70 20.64 18.73 25.63
CA ARG A 70 22.04 18.43 26.01
C ARG A 70 22.24 16.97 26.39
N ALA A 71 21.30 16.38 27.15
CA ALA A 71 21.37 14.96 27.50
C ALA A 71 21.24 14.04 26.27
N CYS A 72 20.33 14.37 25.35
CA CYS A 72 20.14 13.68 24.08
C CYS A 72 21.40 13.74 23.20
N THR A 73 21.96 14.94 22.99
CA THR A 73 23.18 15.16 22.22
C THR A 73 24.34 14.33 22.76
N ARG A 74 24.65 14.47 24.06
CA ARG A 74 25.71 13.68 24.73
C ARG A 74 25.51 12.18 24.62
N THR A 75 24.27 11.71 24.58
CA THR A 75 23.98 10.27 24.49
C THR A 75 24.24 9.74 23.08
N MET A 76 23.83 10.48 22.05
CA MET A 76 24.10 10.08 20.67
C MET A 76 25.57 10.25 20.27
N GLU A 77 26.23 11.32 20.70
CA GLU A 77 27.68 11.52 20.51
C GLU A 77 28.48 10.36 21.12
N ARG A 78 28.13 9.93 22.34
CA ARG A 78 28.74 8.74 22.96
C ARG A 78 28.49 7.47 22.15
N GLY A 79 27.31 7.33 21.54
CA GLY A 79 27.02 6.22 20.64
C GLY A 79 27.94 6.21 19.41
N VAL A 80 28.08 7.37 18.76
CA VAL A 80 28.98 7.57 17.61
C VAL A 80 30.44 7.29 17.99
N ALA A 81 30.90 7.81 19.15
CA ALA A 81 32.26 7.59 19.61
C ALA A 81 32.53 6.11 19.97
N ARG A 82 31.55 5.42 20.57
CA ARG A 82 31.67 4.01 20.96
C ARG A 82 31.75 3.07 19.76
N HIS A 83 31.03 3.39 18.69
CA HIS A 83 30.90 2.52 17.52
C HIS A 83 31.68 3.02 16.29
N GLY A 84 32.27 4.22 16.36
CA GLY A 84 33.11 4.80 15.33
C GLY A 84 34.52 4.24 15.37
N GLY A 85 34.83 3.31 14.48
CA GLY A 85 36.20 2.86 14.20
C GLY A 85 36.89 3.69 13.10
N PRO A 86 38.23 3.65 13.00
CA PRO A 86 38.96 4.26 11.89
C PRO A 86 38.61 3.55 10.58
N GLY A 87 38.10 4.28 9.57
CA GLY A 87 38.06 3.78 8.19
C GLY A 87 36.77 3.12 7.68
N GLY A 88 35.61 3.34 8.30
CA GLY A 88 34.36 2.75 7.80
C GLY A 88 33.87 3.37 6.49
N ALA A 89 34.03 2.69 5.35
CA ALA A 89 33.40 2.99 4.05
C ALA A 89 31.85 2.90 4.05
N SER A 90 31.22 2.80 5.23
CA SER A 90 29.78 2.64 5.38
C SER A 90 29.05 3.94 5.05
N LEU A 91 27.90 3.80 4.38
CA LEU A 91 26.95 4.89 4.15
C LEU A 91 26.11 5.22 5.39
N LEU A 92 26.32 4.54 6.52
CA LEU A 92 25.61 4.79 7.78
C LEU A 92 26.54 5.38 8.84
N THR A 93 26.03 6.37 9.57
CA THR A 93 26.69 6.88 10.78
C THR A 93 26.57 5.84 11.91
N PRO A 94 27.65 5.58 12.69
CA PRO A 94 27.67 4.49 13.67
C PRO A 94 26.92 4.84 14.97
N PHE A 95 25.61 5.04 14.90
CA PHE A 95 24.78 5.30 16.08
C PHE A 95 24.49 4.05 16.94
N SER A 96 24.81 2.87 16.41
CA SER A 96 24.56 1.55 16.98
C SER A 96 25.64 0.58 16.52
N GLY A 97 25.65 -0.65 17.05
CA GLY A 97 26.59 -1.70 16.63
C GLY A 97 26.41 -2.11 15.15
N PRO A 98 27.46 -2.68 14.51
CA PRO A 98 27.50 -2.93 13.07
C PRO A 98 26.40 -3.88 12.58
N ARG A 99 26.05 -4.91 13.37
CA ARG A 99 24.99 -5.87 13.02
C ARG A 99 23.62 -5.21 12.94
N PHE A 100 23.30 -4.30 13.86
CA PHE A 100 22.06 -3.51 13.80
C PHE A 100 22.04 -2.59 12.58
N LEU A 101 23.15 -1.91 12.30
CA LEU A 101 23.26 -1.03 11.12
C LEU A 101 23.12 -1.79 9.80
N GLY A 102 23.56 -3.05 9.75
CA GLY A 102 23.37 -3.94 8.59
C GLY A 102 21.91 -4.06 8.15
N ILE A 103 20.96 -4.00 9.10
CA ILE A 103 19.51 -4.03 8.81
C ILE A 103 19.06 -2.82 7.97
N PHE A 104 19.67 -1.65 8.21
CA PHE A 104 19.35 -0.40 7.50
C PHE A 104 20.17 -0.24 6.23
N ALA A 105 21.41 -0.77 6.19
CA ALA A 105 22.31 -0.64 5.05
C ALA A 105 21.70 -1.23 3.76
N VAL A 106 20.98 -2.33 3.91
CA VAL A 106 20.32 -3.08 2.82
C VAL A 106 18.98 -2.47 2.37
N ARG A 107 18.62 -1.28 2.86
CA ARG A 107 17.34 -0.61 2.61
C ARG A 107 17.56 0.80 2.03
N PRO A 108 18.18 0.93 0.85
CA PRO A 108 18.53 2.24 0.28
C PRO A 108 17.31 3.03 -0.19
N GLY A 109 16.16 2.39 -0.42
CA GLY A 109 15.02 3.02 -1.10
C GLY A 109 14.45 4.25 -0.38
N TYR A 110 14.28 4.19 0.94
CA TYR A 110 13.78 5.34 1.70
C TYR A 110 14.81 6.46 1.87
N PRO A 111 16.09 6.18 2.21
CA PRO A 111 17.16 7.17 2.15
C PRO A 111 17.29 7.86 0.79
N ALA A 112 17.21 7.12 -0.31
CA ALA A 112 17.26 7.67 -1.67
C ALA A 112 16.07 8.58 -1.97
N LEU A 113 14.87 8.22 -1.50
CA LEU A 113 13.69 9.08 -1.58
C LEU A 113 13.86 10.35 -0.74
N LEU A 114 14.42 10.25 0.46
CA LEU A 114 14.58 11.35 1.41
C LEU A 114 15.65 12.36 0.97
N ALA A 115 16.74 11.88 0.36
CA ALA A 115 17.90 12.68 -0.02
C ALA A 115 17.57 13.96 -0.82
N PRO A 116 16.78 13.93 -1.92
CA PRO A 116 16.49 15.16 -2.67
C PRO A 116 15.74 16.22 -1.86
N PHE A 117 14.84 15.81 -0.95
CA PHE A 117 14.11 16.76 -0.10
C PHE A 117 15.02 17.43 0.93
N VAL A 118 15.91 16.65 1.55
CA VAL A 118 16.88 17.18 2.52
C VAL A 118 17.90 18.09 1.85
N ALA A 119 18.30 17.79 0.61
CA ALA A 119 19.19 18.65 -0.17
C ALA A 119 18.52 19.99 -0.50
N ALA A 120 17.25 19.97 -0.92
CA ALA A 120 16.53 21.17 -1.36
C ALA A 120 16.05 22.08 -0.21
N ALA A 121 15.62 21.50 0.93
CA ALA A 121 14.96 22.23 2.01
C ALA A 121 15.67 22.14 3.37
N GLY A 122 16.86 21.53 3.41
CA GLY A 122 17.56 21.21 4.66
C GLY A 122 16.90 20.06 5.43
N VAL A 123 17.51 19.68 6.56
CA VAL A 123 17.12 18.46 7.30
C VAL A 123 15.68 18.54 7.82
N THR A 124 15.34 19.57 8.57
CA THR A 124 14.03 19.68 9.24
C THR A 124 12.87 19.71 8.25
N TRP A 125 12.91 20.64 7.29
CA TRP A 125 11.85 20.79 6.30
C TRP A 125 11.90 19.71 5.23
N GLY A 126 13.08 19.24 4.82
CA GLY A 126 13.21 18.16 3.85
C GLY A 126 12.62 16.85 4.37
N VAL A 127 12.88 16.50 5.63
CA VAL A 127 12.27 15.33 6.27
C VAL A 127 10.75 15.46 6.36
N TRP A 128 10.24 16.63 6.75
CA TRP A 128 8.80 16.88 6.80
C TRP A 128 8.14 16.82 5.40
N LEU A 129 8.77 17.44 4.39
CA LEU A 129 8.30 17.45 3.01
C LEU A 129 8.29 16.05 2.40
N ALA A 130 9.30 15.22 2.68
CA ALA A 130 9.32 13.83 2.27
C ALA A 130 8.16 13.04 2.88
N GLY A 131 7.89 13.22 4.18
CA GLY A 131 6.73 12.64 4.87
C GLY A 131 5.39 13.10 4.27
N LEU A 132 5.25 14.40 3.98
CA LEU A 132 4.06 14.94 3.32
C LEU A 132 3.89 14.36 1.92
N PHE A 133 4.96 14.30 1.14
CA PHE A 133 4.97 13.76 -0.22
C PHE A 133 4.44 12.31 -0.24
N VAL A 134 4.98 11.42 0.59
CA VAL A 134 4.53 10.02 0.62
C VAL A 134 3.10 9.87 1.14
N THR A 135 2.70 10.71 2.10
CA THR A 135 1.34 10.71 2.65
C THR A 135 0.33 11.15 1.58
N VAL A 136 0.64 12.22 0.85
CA VAL A 136 -0.20 12.70 -0.26
C VAL A 136 -0.23 11.68 -1.39
N ALA A 137 0.91 11.10 -1.76
CA ALA A 137 0.98 10.05 -2.79
C ALA A 137 0.09 8.84 -2.44
N GLY A 138 0.16 8.33 -1.20
CA GLY A 138 -0.71 7.28 -0.71
C GLY A 138 -2.20 7.66 -0.80
N SER A 139 -2.56 8.87 -0.36
CA SER A 139 -3.94 9.37 -0.43
C SER A 139 -4.46 9.48 -1.87
N LEU A 140 -3.62 9.90 -2.83
CA LEU A 140 -3.99 9.99 -4.24
C LEU A 140 -4.14 8.60 -4.86
N LEU A 141 -3.36 7.61 -4.42
CA LEU A 141 -3.55 6.21 -4.83
C LEU A 141 -4.88 5.65 -4.32
N VAL A 142 -5.35 6.01 -3.13
CA VAL A 142 -6.72 5.69 -2.67
C VAL A 142 -7.76 6.26 -3.65
N VAL A 143 -7.62 7.53 -4.05
CA VAL A 143 -8.48 8.13 -5.08
C VAL A 143 -8.42 7.33 -6.39
N ARG A 144 -7.23 6.94 -6.86
CA ARG A 144 -7.08 6.15 -8.09
C ARG A 144 -7.73 4.77 -7.99
N VAL A 145 -7.57 4.07 -6.88
CA VAL A 145 -8.22 2.77 -6.62
C VAL A 145 -9.74 2.93 -6.65
N LEU A 146 -10.29 3.88 -5.89
CA LEU A 146 -11.74 4.14 -5.83
C LEU A 146 -12.31 4.52 -7.21
N ARG A 147 -11.63 5.38 -7.95
CA ARG A 147 -12.05 5.76 -9.33
C ARG A 147 -11.96 4.58 -10.30
N THR A 148 -10.98 3.69 -10.14
CA THR A 148 -10.85 2.46 -10.94
C THR A 148 -11.94 1.44 -10.61
N LEU A 149 -12.43 1.43 -9.36
CA LEU A 149 -13.63 0.68 -8.95
C LEU A 149 -14.94 1.29 -9.46
N GLY A 150 -14.90 2.45 -10.12
CA GLY A 150 -16.06 3.15 -10.64
C GLY A 150 -16.79 4.01 -9.61
N ALA A 151 -16.21 4.25 -8.42
CA ALA A 151 -16.81 5.12 -7.42
C ALA A 151 -16.90 6.56 -7.93
N SER A 152 -17.92 7.32 -7.49
CA SER A 152 -18.07 8.73 -7.85
C SER A 152 -16.89 9.60 -7.37
N ALA A 153 -16.76 10.81 -7.93
CA ALA A 153 -15.69 11.73 -7.55
C ALA A 153 -15.73 12.09 -6.05
N ALA A 154 -16.92 12.34 -5.51
CA ALA A 154 -17.12 12.68 -4.12
C ALA A 154 -16.69 11.53 -3.19
N ILE A 155 -17.05 10.29 -3.55
CA ILE A 155 -16.67 9.10 -2.78
C ILE A 155 -15.16 8.86 -2.83
N ALA A 156 -14.53 9.10 -3.98
CA ALA A 156 -13.08 8.99 -4.09
C ALA A 156 -12.35 10.02 -3.21
N VAL A 157 -12.84 11.28 -3.18
CA VAL A 157 -12.32 12.35 -2.30
C VAL A 157 -12.60 12.02 -0.82
N ALA A 158 -13.75 11.43 -0.50
CA ALA A 158 -14.06 10.97 0.86
C ALA A 158 -13.08 9.88 1.33
N GLY A 159 -12.68 8.95 0.46
CA GLY A 159 -11.63 7.98 0.77
C GLY A 159 -10.26 8.62 1.01
N GLN A 160 -9.93 9.69 0.28
CA GLN A 160 -8.73 10.48 0.54
C GLN A 160 -8.77 11.15 1.91
N ALA A 161 -9.89 11.80 2.26
CA ALA A 161 -10.10 12.42 3.56
C ALA A 161 -9.98 11.38 4.69
N LEU A 162 -10.56 10.20 4.49
CA LEU A 162 -10.48 9.08 5.43
C LEU A 162 -9.04 8.56 5.57
N TYR A 163 -8.27 8.46 4.49
CA TYR A 163 -6.84 8.11 4.56
C TYR A 163 -6.05 9.09 5.43
N PHE A 164 -6.36 10.40 5.36
CA PHE A 164 -5.72 11.40 6.21
C PHE A 164 -6.18 11.35 7.67
N ALA A 165 -7.46 11.04 7.92
CA ALA A 165 -8.05 11.01 9.25
C ALA A 165 -7.71 9.74 10.04
N LEU A 166 -7.55 8.61 9.35
CA LEU A 166 -7.16 7.34 9.96
C LEU A 166 -5.67 7.33 10.35
N PRO A 167 -5.23 6.35 11.18
CA PRO A 167 -3.82 6.21 11.56
C PRO A 167 -2.83 6.14 10.39
N SER A 168 -3.31 5.81 9.18
CA SER A 168 -2.56 5.92 7.92
C SER A 168 -1.93 7.28 7.70
N GLY A 169 -2.69 8.37 7.89
CA GLY A 169 -2.23 9.72 7.60
C GLY A 169 -1.13 10.19 8.56
N SER A 170 -1.37 10.02 9.86
CA SER A 170 -0.41 10.43 10.89
C SER A 170 0.85 9.55 10.90
N THR A 171 0.72 8.25 10.65
CA THR A 171 1.87 7.34 10.56
C THR A 171 2.70 7.59 9.31
N ALA A 172 2.07 7.86 8.17
CA ALA A 172 2.80 8.13 6.93
C ALA A 172 3.66 9.40 6.96
N MET A 173 3.29 10.37 7.80
CA MET A 173 4.08 11.58 8.04
C MET A 173 5.32 11.36 8.92
N ARG A 174 5.44 10.22 9.59
CA ARG A 174 6.61 9.94 10.42
C ARG A 174 7.82 9.67 9.51
N PRO A 175 9.02 10.18 9.86
CA PRO A 175 10.22 10.03 9.06
C PRO A 175 10.82 8.63 9.18
N MET A 176 10.11 7.68 8.57
CA MET A 176 10.36 6.25 8.56
C MET A 176 9.83 5.64 7.26
N THR A 177 9.98 4.33 7.09
CA THR A 177 9.60 3.65 5.85
C THR A 177 8.08 3.46 5.70
N GLU A 178 7.31 3.44 6.80
CA GLU A 178 5.90 3.06 6.84
C GLU A 178 5.05 3.84 5.82
N GLY A 179 5.16 5.16 5.75
CA GLY A 179 4.41 5.96 4.76
C GLY A 179 4.74 5.58 3.31
N THR A 180 6.02 5.35 3.03
CA THR A 180 6.49 4.89 1.71
C THR A 180 5.96 3.49 1.41
N LEU A 181 5.99 2.58 2.38
CA LEU A 181 5.46 1.23 2.24
C LEU A 181 3.95 1.26 1.98
N MET A 182 3.19 2.13 2.65
CA MET A 182 1.74 2.26 2.43
C MET A 182 1.43 2.72 1.01
N ALA A 183 2.15 3.74 0.53
CA ALA A 183 2.00 4.24 -0.85
C ALA A 183 2.36 3.15 -1.88
N LEU A 184 3.47 2.44 -1.70
CA LEU A 184 3.88 1.38 -2.61
C LEU A 184 2.95 0.15 -2.55
N THR A 185 2.46 -0.24 -1.36
CA THR A 185 1.43 -1.28 -1.21
C THR A 185 0.14 -0.89 -1.92
N LEU A 186 -0.31 0.37 -1.81
CA LEU A 186 -1.45 0.87 -2.57
C LEU A 186 -1.20 0.88 -4.09
N ALA A 187 0.03 1.14 -4.54
CA ALA A 187 0.40 1.04 -5.95
C ALA A 187 0.31 -0.40 -6.45
N VAL A 188 0.82 -1.38 -5.68
CA VAL A 188 0.67 -2.82 -5.97
C VAL A 188 -0.81 -3.22 -6.03
N VAL A 189 -1.61 -2.81 -5.04
CA VAL A 189 -3.06 -3.05 -5.00
C VAL A 189 -3.77 -2.44 -6.22
N TRP A 190 -3.41 -1.22 -6.61
CA TRP A 190 -3.95 -0.57 -7.80
C TRP A 190 -3.55 -1.31 -9.08
N GLY A 191 -2.30 -1.74 -9.20
CA GLY A 191 -1.83 -2.59 -10.31
C GLY A 191 -2.62 -3.90 -10.40
N CYS A 192 -2.84 -4.58 -9.28
CA CYS A 192 -3.69 -5.78 -9.22
C CYS A 192 -5.12 -5.49 -9.67
N LEU A 193 -5.70 -4.35 -9.25
CA LEU A 193 -7.04 -3.95 -9.69
C LEU A 193 -7.08 -3.72 -11.21
N LEU A 194 -6.06 -3.07 -11.79
CA LEU A 194 -5.96 -2.88 -13.24
C LEU A 194 -5.92 -4.22 -13.99
N VAL A 195 -5.12 -5.18 -13.51
CA VAL A 195 -5.08 -6.54 -14.10
C VAL A 195 -6.45 -7.22 -14.01
N LEU A 196 -7.12 -7.16 -12.86
CA LEU A 196 -8.48 -7.71 -12.69
C LEU A 196 -9.52 -7.00 -13.58
N ARG A 197 -9.20 -5.80 -14.09
CA ARG A 197 -9.98 -5.04 -15.09
C ARG A 197 -9.52 -5.29 -16.52
N LYS A 198 -8.68 -6.29 -16.75
CA LYS A 198 -8.09 -6.67 -18.03
C LYS A 198 -7.16 -5.60 -18.63
N ASP A 199 -6.65 -4.68 -17.82
CA ASP A 199 -5.62 -3.73 -18.22
C ASP A 199 -4.23 -4.30 -17.94
N ARG A 200 -3.52 -4.68 -19.00
CA ARG A 200 -2.19 -5.32 -18.92
C ARG A 200 -1.12 -4.43 -18.27
N ARG A 201 -1.29 -3.11 -18.29
CA ARG A 201 -0.38 -2.18 -17.59
C ARG A 201 -0.32 -2.44 -16.09
N GLY A 202 -1.38 -3.06 -15.54
CA GLY A 202 -1.43 -3.46 -14.14
C GLY A 202 -0.28 -4.37 -13.74
N PHE A 203 0.18 -5.28 -14.61
CA PHE A 203 1.33 -6.15 -14.31
C PHE A 203 2.61 -5.35 -14.09
N ALA A 204 2.88 -4.37 -14.95
CA ALA A 204 4.05 -3.51 -14.83
C ALA A 204 4.01 -2.67 -13.55
N VAL A 205 2.83 -2.12 -13.21
CA VAL A 205 2.64 -1.36 -11.96
C VAL A 205 2.86 -2.25 -10.74
N THR A 206 2.29 -3.45 -10.73
CA THR A 206 2.45 -4.42 -9.63
C THR A 206 3.92 -4.85 -9.48
N ALA A 207 4.60 -5.19 -10.59
CA ALA A 207 6.01 -5.59 -10.57
C ALA A 207 6.92 -4.45 -10.10
N ALA A 208 6.74 -3.23 -10.63
CA ALA A 208 7.50 -2.06 -10.20
C ALA A 208 7.25 -1.72 -8.72
N GLY A 209 6.00 -1.88 -8.25
CA GLY A 209 5.66 -1.71 -6.85
C GLY A 209 6.38 -2.70 -5.93
N PHE A 210 6.47 -3.98 -6.32
CA PHE A 210 7.25 -4.97 -5.58
C PHE A 210 8.75 -4.69 -5.60
N ALA A 211 9.31 -4.29 -6.75
CA ALA A 211 10.73 -3.92 -6.84
C ALA A 211 11.07 -2.72 -5.94
N ALA A 212 10.20 -1.70 -5.93
CA ALA A 212 10.35 -0.55 -5.04
C ALA A 212 10.18 -0.92 -3.57
N LEU A 213 9.21 -1.77 -3.23
CA LEU A 213 9.07 -2.31 -1.86
C LEU A 213 10.33 -3.07 -1.45
N PHE A 214 10.97 -3.81 -2.36
CA PHE A 214 12.18 -4.56 -2.06
C PHE A 214 13.32 -3.61 -1.63
N ALA A 215 13.51 -2.53 -2.41
CA ALA A 215 14.52 -1.52 -2.11
C ALA A 215 14.25 -0.75 -0.80
N VAL A 216 12.99 -0.53 -0.43
CA VAL A 216 12.61 0.19 0.80
C VAL A 216 12.62 -0.73 2.02
N LYS A 217 12.01 -1.91 1.92
CA LYS A 217 11.92 -2.94 2.96
C LYS A 217 11.57 -4.29 2.32
N HIS A 218 12.57 -5.08 1.97
CA HIS A 218 12.40 -6.41 1.36
C HIS A 218 11.44 -7.34 2.12
N THR A 219 11.42 -7.32 3.46
CA THR A 219 10.45 -8.13 4.23
C THR A 219 8.99 -7.76 3.95
N GLN A 220 8.68 -6.50 3.65
CA GLN A 220 7.33 -6.10 3.24
C GLN A 220 6.96 -6.67 1.86
N THR A 221 7.93 -6.81 0.96
CA THR A 221 7.73 -7.46 -0.35
C THR A 221 7.38 -8.94 -0.16
N LEU A 222 8.12 -9.62 0.73
CA LEU A 222 7.84 -11.01 1.10
C LEU A 222 6.45 -11.17 1.72
N PHE A 223 6.10 -10.34 2.71
CA PHE A 223 4.81 -10.44 3.41
C PHE A 223 3.63 -10.13 2.48
N LEU A 224 3.72 -9.06 1.69
CA LEU A 224 2.66 -8.71 0.74
C LEU A 224 2.55 -9.74 -0.38
N GLY A 225 3.67 -10.19 -0.95
CA GLY A 225 3.70 -11.22 -2.00
C GLY A 225 3.12 -12.54 -1.52
N GLY A 226 3.51 -13.01 -0.33
CA GLY A 226 2.97 -14.22 0.28
C GLY A 226 1.47 -14.11 0.58
N ALA A 227 1.03 -13.00 1.18
CA ALA A 227 -0.39 -12.77 1.47
C ALA A 227 -1.24 -12.70 0.20
N LEU A 228 -0.75 -12.03 -0.86
CA LEU A 228 -1.44 -11.96 -2.15
C LEU A 228 -1.49 -13.33 -2.83
N ALA A 229 -0.40 -14.09 -2.81
CA ALA A 229 -0.38 -15.43 -3.38
C ALA A 229 -1.41 -16.34 -2.68
N ALA A 230 -1.45 -16.33 -1.35
CA ALA A 230 -2.44 -17.09 -0.58
C ALA A 230 -3.88 -16.69 -0.92
N ALA A 231 -4.18 -15.38 -0.95
CA ALA A 231 -5.50 -14.88 -1.28
C ALA A 231 -5.94 -15.21 -2.72
N LEU A 232 -5.03 -15.06 -3.70
CA LEU A 232 -5.31 -15.36 -5.10
C LEU A 232 -5.45 -16.86 -5.36
N ALA A 233 -4.67 -17.69 -4.66
CA ALA A 233 -4.82 -19.14 -4.68
C ALA A 233 -6.19 -19.54 -4.11
N ALA A 234 -6.62 -18.96 -2.98
CA ALA A 234 -7.95 -19.20 -2.42
C ALA A 234 -9.06 -18.79 -3.41
N VAL A 235 -8.95 -17.63 -4.06
CA VAL A 235 -9.89 -17.21 -5.12
C VAL A 235 -9.92 -18.21 -6.28
N ALA A 236 -8.76 -18.71 -6.73
CA ALA A 236 -8.67 -19.70 -7.79
C ALA A 236 -9.33 -21.03 -7.40
N VAL A 237 -9.10 -21.50 -6.17
CA VAL A 237 -9.71 -22.72 -5.62
C VAL A 237 -11.23 -22.56 -5.53
N VAL A 238 -11.73 -21.48 -4.93
CA VAL A 238 -13.17 -21.21 -4.82
C VAL A 238 -13.85 -21.17 -6.19
N ARG A 239 -13.22 -20.54 -7.19
CA ARG A 239 -13.73 -20.54 -8.56
C ARG A 239 -13.78 -21.95 -9.15
N ARG A 240 -12.72 -22.75 -8.95
CA ARG A 240 -12.66 -24.14 -9.42
C ARG A 240 -13.72 -25.02 -8.78
N CYS A 241 -13.92 -24.91 -7.46
CA CYS A 241 -14.97 -25.60 -6.73
C CYS A 241 -16.38 -25.22 -7.23
N ALA A 242 -16.55 -23.97 -7.69
CA ALA A 242 -17.78 -23.51 -8.33
C ALA A 242 -17.89 -23.84 -9.84
N GLY A 243 -17.02 -24.72 -10.37
CA GLY A 243 -17.02 -25.12 -11.78
C GLY A 243 -16.48 -24.06 -12.76
N ARG A 244 -15.84 -22.99 -12.26
CA ARG A 244 -15.33 -21.88 -13.06
C ARG A 244 -13.81 -21.91 -13.15
N ARG A 245 -13.25 -21.52 -14.30
CA ARG A 245 -11.80 -21.33 -14.43
C ARG A 245 -11.36 -20.09 -13.65
N ALA A 246 -10.15 -20.13 -13.08
CA ALA A 246 -9.59 -19.00 -12.31
C ALA A 246 -9.46 -17.71 -13.15
N GLY A 247 -9.20 -17.85 -14.46
CA GLY A 247 -8.97 -16.75 -15.40
C GLY A 247 -7.50 -16.35 -15.46
N PRO A 248 -7.00 -15.92 -16.63
CA PRO A 248 -5.59 -15.57 -16.81
C PRO A 248 -5.12 -14.42 -15.92
N GLU A 249 -6.03 -13.52 -15.52
CA GLU A 249 -5.74 -12.38 -14.64
C GLU A 249 -5.36 -12.85 -13.23
N VAL A 250 -6.15 -13.76 -12.64
CA VAL A 250 -5.88 -14.30 -11.29
C VAL A 250 -4.62 -15.15 -11.29
N THR A 251 -4.44 -16.00 -12.31
CA THR A 251 -3.25 -16.84 -12.45
C THR A 251 -1.99 -15.98 -12.63
N GLY A 252 -2.04 -14.97 -13.50
CA GLY A 252 -0.90 -14.07 -13.72
C GLY A 252 -0.50 -13.32 -12.45
N LEU A 253 -1.47 -12.79 -11.69
CA LEU A 253 -1.19 -12.12 -10.42
C LEU A 253 -0.63 -13.09 -9.37
N LEU A 254 -1.15 -14.32 -9.32
CA LEU A 254 -0.64 -15.35 -8.41
C LEU A 254 0.84 -15.66 -8.71
N LEU A 255 1.18 -15.89 -9.98
CA LEU A 255 2.56 -16.13 -10.40
C LEU A 255 3.47 -14.93 -10.10
N LEU A 256 2.98 -13.71 -10.33
CA LEU A 256 3.75 -12.50 -10.01
C LEU A 256 3.98 -12.34 -8.50
N ALA A 257 2.97 -12.63 -7.67
CA ALA A 257 3.08 -12.56 -6.21
C ALA A 257 4.02 -13.63 -5.65
N LEU A 258 3.93 -14.87 -6.15
CA LEU A 258 4.88 -15.95 -5.84
C LEU A 258 6.29 -15.61 -6.29
N GLY A 259 6.44 -15.09 -7.52
CA GLY A 259 7.71 -14.64 -8.07
C GLY A 259 8.34 -13.52 -7.24
N ALA A 260 7.55 -12.55 -6.79
CA ALA A 260 8.02 -11.47 -5.91
C ALA A 260 8.49 -12.00 -4.54
N ALA A 261 7.71 -12.89 -3.91
CA ALA A 261 8.10 -13.51 -2.64
C ALA A 261 9.35 -14.39 -2.77
N GLY A 262 9.40 -15.26 -3.78
CA GLY A 262 10.52 -16.14 -4.05
C GLY A 262 11.79 -15.40 -4.43
N SER A 263 11.71 -14.44 -5.37
CA SER A 263 12.86 -13.59 -5.73
C SER A 263 13.36 -12.74 -4.57
N THR A 264 12.48 -12.31 -3.66
CA THR A 264 12.90 -11.61 -2.43
C THR A 264 13.78 -12.50 -1.56
N LEU A 265 13.38 -13.76 -1.34
CA LEU A 265 14.18 -14.71 -0.55
C LEU A 265 15.52 -15.01 -1.22
N LEU A 266 15.51 -15.30 -2.52
CA LEU A 266 16.71 -15.60 -3.30
C LEU A 266 17.67 -14.41 -3.36
N ALA A 267 17.16 -13.20 -3.60
CA ALA A 267 17.96 -11.98 -3.64
C ALA A 267 18.52 -11.64 -2.26
N ALA A 268 17.71 -11.75 -1.20
CA ALA A 268 18.19 -11.53 0.17
C ALA A 268 19.31 -12.51 0.53
N GLN A 269 19.18 -13.79 0.15
CA GLN A 269 20.24 -14.78 0.36
C GLN A 269 21.50 -14.47 -0.47
N ALA A 270 21.35 -14.18 -1.76
CA ALA A 270 22.46 -13.89 -2.67
C ALA A 270 23.22 -12.61 -2.29
N LEU A 271 22.53 -11.61 -1.71
CA LEU A 271 23.12 -10.36 -1.25
C LEU A 271 23.56 -10.41 0.22
N HIS A 272 23.47 -11.57 0.88
CA HIS A 272 23.80 -11.75 2.29
C HIS A 272 23.08 -10.74 3.21
N TYR A 273 21.80 -10.47 2.93
CA TYR A 273 20.99 -9.61 3.77
C TYR A 273 20.73 -10.27 5.14
N PRO A 274 20.51 -9.47 6.20
CA PRO A 274 20.13 -10.00 7.50
C PRO A 274 18.92 -10.93 7.41
N THR A 275 19.01 -12.06 8.10
CA THR A 275 18.03 -13.14 8.03
C THR A 275 16.85 -12.91 8.98
N ALA A 276 15.84 -13.77 8.89
CA ALA A 276 14.79 -13.84 9.90
C ALA A 276 15.37 -14.11 11.30
N TYR A 277 16.40 -14.96 11.40
CA TYR A 277 17.09 -15.24 12.66
C TYR A 277 17.72 -13.97 13.24
N ASP A 278 18.40 -13.16 12.42
CA ASP A 278 18.97 -11.88 12.87
C ASP A 278 17.90 -10.91 13.37
N SER A 279 16.73 -10.89 12.74
CA SER A 279 15.60 -10.05 13.17
C SER A 279 15.05 -10.49 14.53
N VAL A 280 14.97 -11.80 14.77
CA VAL A 280 14.53 -12.31 16.08
C VAL A 280 15.59 -12.05 17.15
N GLN A 281 16.88 -12.20 16.83
CA GLN A 281 17.95 -11.83 17.76
C GLN A 281 17.92 -10.34 18.08
N ASP A 282 17.76 -9.45 17.08
CA ASP A 282 17.61 -8.00 17.27
C ASP A 282 16.52 -7.67 18.29
N LEU A 283 15.35 -8.30 18.13
CA LEU A 283 14.21 -8.15 19.04
C LEU A 283 14.50 -8.66 20.46
N LEU A 284 15.11 -9.84 20.59
CA LEU A 284 15.26 -10.54 21.88
C LEU A 284 16.51 -10.15 22.68
N THR A 285 17.50 -9.52 22.03
CA THR A 285 18.80 -9.12 22.62
C THR A 285 18.97 -7.60 22.76
N PRO A 286 17.86 -6.88 22.93
CA PRO A 286 17.76 -5.43 22.73
C PRO A 286 18.78 -4.82 21.75
N HIS A 287 18.60 -5.03 20.45
CA HIS A 287 19.52 -4.53 19.42
C HIS A 287 20.96 -5.03 19.54
N PHE A 288 21.11 -6.33 19.82
CA PHE A 288 22.40 -7.00 19.97
C PHE A 288 23.25 -6.44 21.12
N LEU A 289 22.62 -5.80 22.11
CA LEU A 289 23.29 -5.34 23.34
C LEU A 289 23.57 -6.50 24.31
N ARG A 290 22.99 -7.67 24.06
CA ARG A 290 23.23 -8.92 24.80
C ARG A 290 23.68 -10.03 23.84
N PRO A 291 24.37 -11.07 24.34
CA PRO A 291 24.71 -12.23 23.52
C PRO A 291 23.47 -12.88 22.90
N ASP A 292 23.67 -13.46 21.71
CA ASP A 292 22.63 -14.20 20.99
C ASP A 292 22.09 -15.37 21.81
N LEU A 293 20.79 -15.61 21.67
CA LEU A 293 20.15 -16.79 22.24
C LEU A 293 20.42 -18.01 21.36
N ALA A 294 20.82 -19.14 21.97
CA ALA A 294 21.04 -20.38 21.22
C ALA A 294 19.78 -20.85 20.46
N ASP A 295 18.62 -20.79 21.13
CA ASP A 295 17.31 -21.05 20.52
C ASP A 295 16.33 -19.90 20.82
N PRO A 296 16.18 -18.93 19.90
CA PRO A 296 15.34 -17.75 20.14
C PRO A 296 13.84 -18.02 19.91
N TRP A 297 13.47 -19.10 19.22
CA TRP A 297 12.11 -19.32 18.72
C TRP A 297 11.07 -19.56 19.81
N PRO A 298 11.33 -20.37 20.86
CA PRO A 298 10.36 -20.56 21.95
C PRO A 298 10.02 -19.25 22.66
N LYS A 299 11.03 -18.38 22.84
CA LYS A 299 10.83 -17.07 23.47
C LYS A 299 10.01 -16.13 22.58
N LEU A 300 10.27 -16.13 21.27
CA LEU A 300 9.43 -15.41 20.31
C LEU A 300 7.97 -15.90 20.37
N MET A 301 7.74 -17.22 20.32
CA MET A 301 6.39 -17.79 20.38
C MET A 301 5.65 -17.40 21.67
N HIS A 302 6.35 -17.35 22.80
CA HIS A 302 5.76 -16.87 24.05
C HIS A 302 5.34 -15.40 23.97
N MET A 303 6.16 -14.55 23.33
CA MET A 303 5.82 -13.14 23.08
C MET A 303 4.62 -13.01 22.13
N GLU A 304 4.58 -13.79 21.05
CA GLU A 304 3.46 -13.82 20.11
C GLU A 304 2.14 -14.19 20.81
N VAL A 305 2.13 -15.28 21.58
CA VAL A 305 0.92 -15.74 22.29
C VAL A 305 0.42 -14.66 23.25
N ARG A 306 1.33 -14.05 24.02
CA ARG A 306 0.97 -12.96 24.94
C ARG A 306 0.46 -11.74 24.18
N PHE A 307 1.10 -11.38 23.07
CA PHE A 307 0.72 -10.23 22.26
C PHE A 307 -0.66 -10.41 21.64
N TRP A 308 -0.89 -11.49 20.91
CA TRP A 308 -2.14 -11.71 20.20
C TRP A 308 -3.31 -11.96 21.14
N SER A 309 -3.09 -12.63 22.28
CA SER A 309 -4.15 -12.78 23.29
C SER A 309 -4.54 -11.43 23.92
N GLY A 310 -3.57 -10.58 24.23
CA GLY A 310 -3.82 -9.21 24.70
C GLY A 310 -4.52 -8.36 23.64
N TRP A 311 -4.06 -8.43 22.39
CA TRP A 311 -4.63 -7.68 21.28
C TRP A 311 -6.08 -8.10 20.99
N VAL A 312 -6.38 -9.40 20.94
CA VAL A 312 -7.75 -9.90 20.75
C VAL A 312 -8.65 -9.43 21.89
N ARG A 313 -8.19 -9.52 23.14
CA ARG A 313 -8.96 -9.01 24.29
C ARG A 313 -9.25 -7.52 24.15
N GLN A 314 -8.26 -6.73 23.72
CA GLN A 314 -8.46 -5.30 23.44
C GLN A 314 -9.49 -5.09 22.33
N GLN A 315 -9.42 -5.84 21.22
CA GLN A 315 -10.40 -5.71 20.13
C GLN A 315 -11.81 -6.14 20.54
N CYS A 316 -11.96 -7.06 21.50
CA CYS A 316 -13.27 -7.39 22.08
C CYS A 316 -13.83 -6.25 22.94
N GLN A 317 -12.96 -5.49 23.62
CA GLN A 317 -13.36 -4.33 24.43
C GLN A 317 -13.57 -3.07 23.59
N GLU A 318 -12.80 -2.91 22.52
CA GLU A 318 -12.80 -1.76 21.60
C GLU A 318 -13.01 -2.26 20.15
N PRO A 319 -14.22 -2.72 19.78
CA PRO A 319 -14.46 -3.42 18.52
C PRO A 319 -14.48 -2.53 17.28
N LEU A 320 -14.08 -1.27 17.39
CA LEU A 320 -14.16 -0.33 16.26
C LEU A 320 -13.36 -0.83 15.05
N LEU A 321 -12.10 -1.24 15.24
CA LEU A 321 -11.27 -1.72 14.13
C LEU A 321 -11.88 -2.96 13.43
N PRO A 322 -12.21 -4.07 14.11
CA PRO A 322 -12.81 -5.23 13.42
C PRO A 322 -14.15 -4.90 12.75
N LEU A 323 -14.99 -4.03 13.34
CA LEU A 323 -16.23 -3.58 12.71
C LEU A 323 -15.95 -2.79 11.41
N LEU A 324 -14.99 -1.86 11.43
CA LEU A 324 -14.59 -1.11 10.24
C LEU A 324 -14.00 -2.03 9.17
N LEU A 325 -13.20 -3.04 9.56
CA LEU A 325 -12.64 -4.03 8.62
C LEU A 325 -13.73 -4.89 7.99
N GLY A 326 -14.69 -5.37 8.77
CA GLY A 326 -15.82 -6.15 8.28
C GLY A 326 -16.70 -5.34 7.32
N ALA A 327 -17.07 -4.12 7.69
CA ALA A 327 -17.89 -3.24 6.87
C ALA A 327 -17.18 -2.82 5.57
N ALA A 328 -15.90 -2.47 5.64
CA ALA A 328 -15.08 -2.12 4.48
C ALA A 328 -14.85 -3.31 3.55
N GLY A 329 -14.52 -4.48 4.11
CA GLY A 329 -14.35 -5.73 3.37
C GLY A 329 -15.62 -6.13 2.63
N TRP A 330 -16.77 -6.06 3.31
CA TRP A 330 -18.07 -6.32 2.71
C TRP A 330 -18.39 -5.36 1.55
N ALA A 331 -18.14 -4.06 1.73
CA ALA A 331 -18.38 -3.05 0.70
C ALA A 331 -17.59 -3.33 -0.59
N VAL A 332 -16.31 -3.69 -0.44
CA VAL A 332 -15.43 -4.03 -1.57
C VAL A 332 -15.83 -5.37 -2.19
N TYR A 333 -16.17 -6.36 -1.37
CA TYR A 333 -16.61 -7.69 -1.81
C TYR A 333 -17.85 -7.61 -2.72
N ARG A 334 -18.84 -6.80 -2.35
CA ARG A 334 -20.03 -6.55 -3.18
C ARG A 334 -19.72 -5.96 -4.55
N ARG A 335 -18.61 -5.24 -4.70
CA ARG A 335 -18.16 -4.62 -5.96
C ARG A 335 -17.31 -5.58 -6.78
N SER A 336 -16.38 -6.27 -6.13
CA SER A 336 -15.45 -7.20 -6.77
C SER A 336 -14.86 -8.16 -5.73
N PRO A 337 -15.37 -9.41 -5.67
CA PRO A 337 -14.88 -10.41 -4.72
C PRO A 337 -13.38 -10.69 -4.81
N ALA A 338 -12.85 -10.78 -6.03
CA ALA A 338 -11.42 -11.02 -6.25
C ALA A 338 -10.55 -9.83 -5.77
N PHE A 339 -11.01 -8.60 -5.98
CA PHE A 339 -10.29 -7.43 -5.49
C PHE A 339 -10.40 -7.27 -3.98
N ALA A 340 -11.53 -7.66 -3.36
CA ALA A 340 -11.65 -7.70 -1.91
C ALA A 340 -10.60 -8.62 -1.28
N ALA A 341 -10.32 -9.78 -1.89
CA ALA A 341 -9.26 -10.69 -1.46
C ALA A 341 -7.86 -10.03 -1.58
N VAL A 342 -7.59 -9.30 -2.67
CA VAL A 342 -6.33 -8.55 -2.86
C VAL A 342 -6.14 -7.47 -1.78
N LEU A 343 -7.18 -6.69 -1.51
CA LEU A 343 -7.12 -5.62 -0.51
C LEU A 343 -7.04 -6.17 0.92
N ALA A 344 -7.73 -7.27 1.20
CA ALA A 344 -7.60 -8.00 2.46
C ALA A 344 -6.18 -8.54 2.65
N ALA A 345 -5.57 -9.11 1.61
CA ALA A 345 -4.17 -9.56 1.66
C ALA A 345 -3.20 -8.41 1.98
N ALA A 346 -3.41 -7.22 1.40
CA ALA A 346 -2.63 -6.03 1.73
C ALA A 346 -2.78 -5.64 3.21
N ALA A 347 -4.01 -5.66 3.75
CA ALA A 347 -4.25 -5.43 5.18
C ALA A 347 -3.58 -6.50 6.06
N CYS A 348 -3.70 -7.78 5.70
CA CYS A 348 -3.08 -8.90 6.41
C CYS A 348 -1.55 -8.84 6.41
N SER A 349 -0.93 -8.27 5.38
CA SER A 349 0.53 -8.07 5.38
C SER A 349 1.01 -7.20 6.56
N GLY A 350 0.17 -6.27 7.04
CA GLY A 350 0.44 -5.50 8.26
C GLY A 350 0.37 -6.34 9.54
N LEU A 351 -0.56 -7.29 9.60
CA LEU A 351 -0.64 -8.25 10.72
C LEU A 351 0.59 -9.15 10.76
N VAL A 352 1.05 -9.64 9.60
CA VAL A 352 2.28 -10.43 9.50
C VAL A 352 3.50 -9.60 9.90
N ASN A 353 3.56 -8.33 9.48
CA ASN A 353 4.62 -7.41 9.89
C ASN A 353 4.61 -7.15 11.41
N GLN A 354 3.43 -7.10 12.05
CA GLN A 354 3.31 -7.04 13.51
C GLN A 354 3.73 -8.35 14.19
N ALA A 355 3.36 -9.52 13.63
CA ALA A 355 3.77 -10.84 14.13
C ALA A 355 5.28 -11.11 13.99
N ALA A 356 6.02 -10.25 13.28
CA ALA A 356 7.47 -10.32 13.27
C ALA A 356 8.09 -9.55 14.46
N HIS A 357 7.32 -8.66 15.10
CA HIS A 357 7.75 -7.77 16.18
C HIS A 357 6.56 -7.56 17.16
N PRO A 358 6.24 -8.56 18.01
CA PRO A 358 5.11 -8.54 18.93
C PRO A 358 5.36 -7.53 20.08
N ASP A 359 5.14 -6.25 19.78
CA ASP A 359 5.36 -5.13 20.70
C ASP A 359 4.07 -4.33 20.90
N HIS A 360 3.72 -4.10 22.17
CA HIS A 360 2.58 -3.29 22.60
C HIS A 360 2.93 -1.81 22.86
N THR A 361 4.21 -1.43 22.76
CA THR A 361 4.62 -0.04 23.05
C THR A 361 4.04 0.94 22.02
N VAL A 362 4.21 2.24 22.30
CA VAL A 362 3.78 3.38 21.46
C VAL A 362 4.20 3.25 19.99
N TRP A 363 5.25 2.48 19.69
CA TRP A 363 5.73 2.24 18.33
C TRP A 363 5.11 1.00 17.69
N GLY A 364 4.60 0.04 18.46
CA GLY A 364 4.02 -1.22 17.97
C GLY A 364 2.84 -1.01 17.02
N ALA A 365 1.91 -0.12 17.36
CA ALA A 365 0.74 0.20 16.53
C ALA A 365 1.08 0.70 15.11
N ARG A 366 2.34 1.08 14.83
CA ARG A 366 2.77 1.47 13.49
C ARG A 366 2.91 0.27 12.55
N LEU A 367 3.26 -0.91 13.04
CA LEU A 367 3.58 -2.05 12.18
C LEU A 367 2.31 -2.69 11.59
N ILE A 368 1.21 -2.62 12.31
CA ILE A 368 -0.13 -3.02 11.86
C ILE A 368 -0.81 -1.98 10.94
N VAL A 369 -0.19 -0.81 10.70
CA VAL A 369 -0.86 0.33 10.03
C VAL A 369 -1.45 0.01 8.65
N MET A 370 -0.89 -0.97 7.93
CA MET A 370 -1.41 -1.42 6.63
C MET A 370 -2.86 -1.92 6.71
N VAL A 371 -3.30 -2.37 7.89
CA VAL A 371 -4.68 -2.80 8.13
C VAL A 371 -5.70 -1.68 7.82
N TRP A 372 -5.30 -0.42 8.03
CA TRP A 372 -6.15 0.75 7.80
C TRP A 372 -6.34 1.10 6.32
N LEU A 373 -5.58 0.50 5.40
CA LEU A 373 -5.78 0.66 3.96
C LEU A 373 -7.13 0.09 3.51
N LEU A 374 -7.59 -1.01 4.13
CA LEU A 374 -8.88 -1.62 3.82
C LEU A 374 -10.04 -0.66 4.19
N PRO A 375 -10.15 -0.11 5.41
CA PRO A 375 -11.12 0.92 5.75
C PRO A 375 -11.04 2.17 4.87
N ALA A 376 -9.84 2.68 4.58
CA ALA A 376 -9.64 3.87 3.76
C ALA A 376 -10.24 3.73 2.34
N VAL A 377 -10.20 2.53 1.77
CA VAL A 377 -10.78 2.23 0.45
C VAL A 377 -12.21 1.71 0.55
N GLY A 378 -12.53 0.87 1.51
CA GLY A 378 -13.80 0.15 1.57
C GLY A 378 -14.96 0.93 2.17
N LEU A 379 -14.75 1.69 3.25
CA LEU A 379 -15.83 2.43 3.91
C LEU A 379 -16.51 3.46 3.00
N PRO A 380 -15.78 4.26 2.19
CA PRO A 380 -16.42 5.20 1.26
C PRO A 380 -17.40 4.51 0.29
N LEU A 381 -17.14 3.25 -0.08
CA LEU A 381 -17.99 2.51 -1.02
C LEU A 381 -19.35 2.13 -0.42
N LEU A 382 -19.53 2.18 0.91
CA LEU A 382 -20.83 1.96 1.55
C LEU A 382 -21.82 3.09 1.24
N ALA A 383 -21.33 4.32 1.08
CA ALA A 383 -22.14 5.49 0.75
C ALA A 383 -22.40 5.63 -0.76
N ASP A 384 -21.71 4.85 -1.59
CA ASP A 384 -21.83 4.92 -3.05
C ASP A 384 -22.97 4.02 -3.53
N ARG A 385 -24.12 4.63 -3.85
CA ARG A 385 -25.22 3.94 -4.52
C ARG A 385 -24.70 3.38 -5.85
N PRO A 386 -24.89 2.08 -6.16
CA PRO A 386 -24.46 1.54 -7.44
C PRO A 386 -25.17 2.31 -8.56
N GLY A 387 -24.45 3.18 -9.27
CA GLY A 387 -25.00 3.87 -10.43
C GLY A 387 -25.30 2.87 -11.55
N ALA A 388 -26.45 3.02 -12.21
CA ALA A 388 -26.99 2.17 -13.30
C ALA A 388 -26.07 1.99 -14.53
N HIS A 389 -24.86 2.56 -14.53
CA HIS A 389 -23.89 2.50 -15.63
C HIS A 389 -23.11 1.17 -15.72
N TRP A 390 -23.30 0.27 -14.76
CA TRP A 390 -22.62 -1.03 -14.73
C TRP A 390 -23.30 -2.10 -15.60
N VAL A 391 -24.57 -1.91 -15.97
CA VAL A 391 -25.32 -2.90 -16.76
C VAL A 391 -24.99 -2.81 -18.26
N THR A 392 -24.55 -1.67 -18.78
CA THR A 392 -24.43 -1.46 -20.23
C THR A 392 -23.07 -1.80 -20.86
N ARG A 393 -22.08 -2.29 -20.10
CA ARG A 393 -20.78 -2.73 -20.69
C ARG A 393 -20.55 -4.24 -20.69
N GLY A 394 -21.52 -5.03 -20.21
CA GLY A 394 -21.43 -6.49 -20.17
C GLY A 394 -22.14 -7.22 -21.32
N THR A 395 -23.06 -6.57 -22.02
CA THR A 395 -23.81 -7.16 -23.13
C THR A 395 -23.33 -6.61 -24.47
N GLY A 396 -22.07 -6.92 -24.81
CA GLY A 396 -21.66 -7.04 -26.21
C GLY A 396 -22.21 -8.34 -26.78
N ALA A 397 -23.54 -8.49 -26.78
CA ALA A 397 -24.22 -9.53 -27.53
C ALA A 397 -24.38 -9.00 -28.96
N GLY A 398 -23.88 -9.76 -29.93
CA GLY A 398 -23.85 -9.40 -31.33
C GLY A 398 -25.21 -9.00 -31.87
N ARG A 399 -25.20 -7.93 -32.67
CA ARG A 399 -26.20 -7.62 -33.69
C ARG A 399 -25.49 -6.93 -34.84
N HIS A 400 -24.89 -7.72 -35.71
CA HIS A 400 -25.01 -7.44 -37.14
C HIS A 400 -26.22 -8.24 -37.60
N GLY A 401 -27.38 -7.61 -37.52
CA GLY A 401 -28.54 -8.02 -38.28
C GLY A 401 -28.32 -7.54 -39.71
N THR A 402 -28.30 -8.48 -40.64
CA THR A 402 -28.78 -8.27 -41.99
C THR A 402 -30.30 -8.13 -41.89
N ASP A 403 -30.81 -7.00 -42.38
CA ASP A 403 -32.23 -6.75 -42.51
C ASP A 403 -32.81 -7.72 -43.56
N GLU A 404 -33.57 -8.71 -43.10
CA GLU A 404 -34.56 -9.41 -43.91
C GLU A 404 -35.94 -9.07 -43.34
N GLU A 405 -36.67 -8.33 -44.15
CA GLU A 405 -37.94 -7.70 -43.90
C GLU A 405 -39.06 -8.75 -43.97
N CYS A 406 -39.50 -9.24 -42.80
CA CYS A 406 -40.70 -10.07 -42.69
C CYS A 406 -41.95 -9.18 -42.82
N THR A 407 -42.41 -9.05 -44.05
CA THR A 407 -43.70 -8.43 -44.42
C THR A 407 -44.86 -9.26 -43.84
N HIS A 408 -45.57 -8.70 -42.86
CA HIS A 408 -46.88 -9.21 -42.44
C HIS A 408 -47.95 -8.77 -43.47
N PRO A 409 -48.80 -9.66 -43.99
CA PRO A 409 -49.90 -9.26 -44.85
C PRO A 409 -51.01 -8.60 -44.02
N GLN A 410 -51.28 -7.32 -44.29
CA GLN A 410 -52.45 -6.61 -43.80
C GLN A 410 -53.71 -7.09 -44.52
N LEU A 411 -54.73 -7.45 -43.74
CA LEU A 411 -56.09 -7.70 -44.23
C LEU A 411 -56.70 -6.41 -44.79
N PRO A 412 -57.36 -6.44 -45.96
CA PRO A 412 -58.03 -5.27 -46.52
C PRO A 412 -59.36 -4.96 -45.79
N PRO A 413 -59.75 -3.68 -45.68
CA PRO A 413 -61.01 -3.27 -45.07
C PRO A 413 -62.22 -3.62 -45.96
N PRO A 414 -63.41 -3.81 -45.37
CA PRO A 414 -64.60 -4.23 -46.10
C PRO A 414 -65.26 -3.03 -46.80
N GLY A 415 -65.55 -3.18 -48.09
CA GLY A 415 -66.56 -2.37 -48.79
C GLY A 415 -66.05 -1.55 -49.96
N ALA A 416 -66.04 -2.13 -51.17
CA ALA A 416 -66.34 -1.48 -52.45
C ALA A 416 -66.27 -2.49 -53.61
N PRO A 417 -66.98 -2.28 -54.73
CA PRO A 417 -67.70 -3.34 -55.42
C PRO A 417 -66.96 -3.98 -56.59
N ALA A 418 -67.45 -5.17 -56.96
CA ALA A 418 -67.03 -5.99 -58.08
C ALA A 418 -66.95 -5.21 -59.41
N ARG A 419 -65.82 -5.36 -60.11
CA ARG A 419 -65.74 -5.15 -61.56
C ARG A 419 -65.33 -6.45 -62.23
N THR A 420 -66.24 -6.92 -63.06
CA THR A 420 -66.10 -7.95 -64.08
C THR A 420 -65.45 -7.37 -65.33
N SER A 421 -64.49 -8.11 -65.90
CA SER A 421 -64.18 -8.19 -67.35
C SER A 421 -62.90 -9.03 -67.49
N SER A 422 -62.97 -10.30 -67.93
CA SER A 422 -63.10 -10.74 -69.33
C SER A 422 -61.87 -10.43 -70.20
N SER A 423 -61.29 -11.52 -70.74
CA SER A 423 -60.64 -11.64 -72.08
C SER A 423 -59.36 -10.80 -72.31
N ALA A 424 -58.33 -11.21 -73.06
CA ALA A 424 -58.05 -12.31 -73.96
C ALA A 424 -56.58 -12.13 -74.42
N VAL A 425 -55.83 -13.22 -74.61
CA VAL A 425 -55.22 -13.65 -75.89
C VAL A 425 -53.91 -12.96 -76.32
N SER A 426 -52.90 -13.82 -76.49
CA SER A 426 -51.77 -13.86 -77.47
C SER A 426 -50.81 -12.66 -77.55
N SER A 427 -49.56 -12.75 -78.02
CA SER A 427 -48.76 -13.80 -78.69
C SER A 427 -47.33 -13.25 -78.83
N GLY A 428 -46.33 -14.12 -78.60
CA GLY A 428 -44.97 -14.20 -79.20
C GLY A 428 -44.06 -12.96 -79.31
N PRO A 429 -42.85 -13.14 -79.89
CA PRO A 429 -42.17 -14.39 -80.30
C PRO A 429 -41.27 -15.00 -79.22
#